data_AF-A0A3D3UXL2-F1
#
_entry.id   AF-A0A3D3UXL2-F1
#
_cell.length_a   1.000
_cell.length_b   1.000
_cell.length_c   1.000
_cell.angle_alpha   90.00
_cell.angle_beta   90.00
_cell.angle_gamma   90.00
#
_symmetry.space_group_name_H-M   'P 1'
#
loop_
_entity.id
_entity.type
_entity.pdbx_description
1 polymer ?
#
loop_
_entity_poly.entity_id
_entity_poly.type
_entity_poly.pdbx_seq_one_letter_code
_entity_poly.pdbx_strand_id
1 'polypeptide(L)'
;MKWSKISVVLILAATIGAVVLRLPRLQQRPMHGDEAIHAFKLGQLLEQGYRYDPNEYHGPTLNYLTLIPAWLSNAQKFADLGEITLRIVPVFFGVLIVLLLLLMLDGLGRAGSICAAVLTAVSPAMVYYSRYYIQ
;
A
#
# COMPACT_ATOMS: atom_id res chain seq x y z
N MET A 1 29.61 7.28 -2.42
CA MET A 1 29.32 5.82 -2.33
C MET A 1 28.74 5.33 -3.65
N LYS A 2 29.37 4.38 -4.34
CA LYS A 2 28.87 3.90 -5.66
C LYS A 2 27.91 2.73 -5.48
N TRP A 3 26.67 2.91 -5.90
CA TRP A 3 25.66 1.85 -5.95
C TRP A 3 26.17 0.73 -6.86
N SER A 4 26.13 -0.52 -6.37
CA SER A 4 26.45 -1.66 -7.22
C SER A 4 25.31 -1.87 -8.21
N LYS A 5 25.61 -1.89 -9.51
CA LYS A 5 24.62 -2.17 -10.55
C LYS A 5 23.85 -3.47 -10.26
N ILE A 6 24.53 -4.48 -9.74
CA ILE A 6 23.93 -5.78 -9.38
C ILE A 6 22.90 -5.60 -8.26
N SER A 7 23.26 -4.88 -7.18
CA SER A 7 22.34 -4.66 -6.05
C SER A 7 21.09 -3.91 -6.48
N VAL A 8 21.25 -2.90 -7.33
CA VAL A 8 20.12 -2.14 -7.88
C VAL A 8 19.20 -3.04 -8.70
N VAL A 9 19.75 -3.82 -9.63
CA VAL A 9 18.97 -4.73 -10.48
C VAL A 9 18.20 -5.74 -9.64
N LEU A 10 18.83 -6.33 -8.61
CA LEU A 10 18.17 -7.31 -7.75
C LEU A 10 17.03 -6.70 -6.93
N ILE A 11 17.20 -5.49 -6.39
CA ILE A 11 16.14 -4.81 -5.64
C ILE A 11 15.00 -4.39 -6.57
N LEU A 12 15.30 -3.93 -7.79
CA LEU A 12 14.28 -3.65 -8.80
C LEU A 12 13.51 -4.91 -9.21
N ALA A 13 14.20 -6.05 -9.38
CA ALA A 13 13.57 -7.33 -9.64
C ALA A 13 12.65 -7.75 -8.48
N ALA A 14 13.08 -7.58 -7.23
CA ALA A 14 12.25 -7.83 -6.05
C ALA A 14 11.03 -6.89 -6.01
N THR A 15 11.19 -5.61 -6.41
CA THR A 15 10.10 -4.64 -6.50
C THR A 15 9.06 -5.05 -7.55
N ILE A 16 9.50 -5.53 -8.71
CA ILE A 16 8.61 -6.09 -9.75
C ILE A 16 7.88 -7.32 -9.21
N GLY A 17 8.60 -8.23 -8.53
CA GLY A 17 8.00 -9.36 -7.83
C GLY A 17 6.93 -8.93 -6.82
N ALA A 18 7.19 -7.86 -6.07
CA ALA A 18 6.23 -7.30 -5.13
C ALA A 18 4.95 -6.80 -5.82
N VAL A 19 5.07 -6.13 -6.98
CA VAL A 19 3.92 -5.72 -7.81
C VAL A 19 3.12 -6.94 -8.27
N VAL A 20 3.79 -7.97 -8.82
CA VAL A 20 3.14 -9.18 -9.31
C VAL A 20 2.37 -9.92 -8.21
N LEU A 21 2.87 -9.92 -6.98
CA LEU A 21 2.21 -10.59 -5.85
C LEU A 21 1.06 -9.78 -5.25
N ARG A 22 1.08 -8.46 -5.36
CA ARG A 22 0.15 -7.57 -4.63
C ARG A 22 -0.95 -7.00 -5.49
N LEU A 23 -0.65 -6.60 -6.72
CA LEU A 23 -1.57 -5.85 -7.59
C LEU A 23 -2.66 -6.70 -8.27
N PRO A 24 -2.43 -7.96 -8.70
CA PRO A 24 -3.47 -8.69 -9.41
C PRO A 24 -4.67 -9.04 -8.53
N ARG A 25 -5.86 -9.11 -9.16
CA ARG A 25 -7.08 -9.69 -8.60
C ARG A 25 -7.50 -9.07 -7.26
N LEU A 26 -7.35 -7.75 -7.12
CA LEU A 26 -7.73 -7.05 -5.89
C LEU A 26 -9.21 -7.17 -5.55
N GLN A 27 -10.10 -7.45 -6.51
CA GLN A 27 -11.55 -7.59 -6.28
C GLN A 27 -11.98 -9.03 -5.92
N GLN A 28 -11.09 -10.02 -6.00
CA GLN A 28 -11.49 -11.43 -5.93
C GLN A 28 -12.03 -11.86 -4.56
N ARG A 29 -11.76 -11.08 -3.51
CA ARG A 29 -12.14 -11.41 -2.13
C ARG A 29 -13.17 -10.41 -1.60
N PRO A 30 -14.16 -10.87 -0.82
CA PRO A 30 -15.03 -9.98 -0.06
C PRO A 30 -14.24 -8.97 0.77
N MET A 31 -14.84 -7.82 1.05
CA MET A 31 -14.25 -6.86 1.98
C MET A 31 -14.18 -7.44 3.38
N HIS A 32 -13.03 -7.25 4.04
CA HIS A 32 -12.89 -7.46 5.47
C HIS A 32 -13.73 -6.45 6.26
N GLY A 33 -14.10 -6.77 7.50
CA GLY A 33 -14.87 -5.85 8.36
C GLY A 33 -14.18 -4.48 8.48
N ASP A 34 -12.89 -4.47 8.78
CA ASP A 34 -12.10 -3.24 8.88
C ASP A 34 -12.01 -2.45 7.56
N GLU A 35 -11.97 -3.14 6.41
CA GLU A 35 -12.01 -2.46 5.11
C GLU A 35 -13.32 -1.73 4.90
N ALA A 36 -14.44 -2.32 5.32
CA ALA A 36 -15.75 -1.71 5.22
C ALA A 36 -15.86 -0.46 6.12
N ILE A 37 -15.29 -0.50 7.33
CA ILE A 37 -15.33 0.67 8.22
C ILE A 37 -14.46 1.80 7.65
N HIS A 38 -13.25 1.51 7.15
CA HIS A 38 -12.42 2.52 6.49
C HIS A 38 -13.07 3.05 5.20
N ALA A 39 -13.73 2.21 4.40
CA ALA A 39 -14.48 2.63 3.23
C ALA A 39 -15.60 3.61 3.61
N PHE A 40 -16.33 3.32 4.69
CA PHE A 40 -17.36 4.21 5.20
C PHE A 40 -16.80 5.58 5.62
N LYS A 41 -15.67 5.59 6.35
CA LYS A 41 -14.99 6.84 6.73
C LYS A 41 -14.49 7.63 5.52
N LEU A 42 -13.97 6.95 4.49
CA LEU A 42 -13.62 7.59 3.22
C LEU A 42 -14.85 8.18 2.52
N GLY A 43 -15.99 7.48 2.53
CA GLY A 43 -17.26 8.00 2.01
C GLY A 43 -17.70 9.28 2.72
N GLN A 44 -17.64 9.31 4.06
CA GLN A 44 -17.90 10.54 4.83
C GLN A 44 -16.94 11.67 4.43
N LEU A 45 -15.65 11.37 4.28
CA LEU A 45 -14.65 12.34 3.85
C LEU A 45 -14.94 12.91 2.45
N LEU A 46 -15.40 12.08 1.51
CA LEU A 46 -15.76 12.51 0.15
C LEU A 46 -16.99 13.41 0.11
N GLU A 47 -18.02 13.07 0.89
CA GLU A 47 -19.34 13.71 0.78
C GLU A 47 -19.54 14.90 1.73
N GLN A 48 -18.96 14.83 2.93
CA GLN A 48 -19.30 15.72 4.05
C GLN A 48 -18.06 16.39 4.66
N GLY A 49 -16.86 15.90 4.30
CA GLY A 49 -15.63 16.21 5.00
C GLY A 49 -15.45 15.37 6.27
N TYR A 50 -14.23 15.33 6.78
CA TYR A 50 -13.87 14.52 7.95
C TYR A 50 -13.16 15.37 8.99
N ARG A 51 -13.55 15.17 10.26
CA ARG A 51 -12.84 15.70 11.43
C ARG A 51 -12.31 14.52 12.22
N TYR A 52 -10.99 14.47 12.40
CA TYR A 52 -10.35 13.43 13.18
C TYR A 52 -10.76 13.50 14.65
N ASP A 53 -11.18 12.37 15.21
CA ASP A 53 -11.39 12.16 16.64
C ASP A 53 -10.38 11.11 17.13
N PRO A 54 -9.42 11.49 17.98
CA PRO A 54 -8.43 10.56 18.52
C PRO A 54 -9.01 9.50 19.45
N ASN A 55 -10.25 9.64 19.91
CA ASN A 55 -10.88 8.69 20.82
C ASN A 55 -11.64 7.58 20.08
N GLU A 56 -12.00 7.79 18.81
CA GLU A 56 -12.86 6.85 18.08
C GLU A 56 -12.12 6.00 17.04
N TYR A 57 -10.98 6.46 16.49
CA TYR A 57 -10.43 5.81 15.29
C TYR A 57 -8.92 5.93 15.08
N HIS A 58 -8.39 5.06 14.22
CA HIS A 58 -7.03 5.16 13.68
C HIS A 58 -6.79 6.52 13.02
N GLY A 59 -5.51 6.93 12.95
CA GLY A 59 -5.12 8.18 12.29
C GLY A 59 -5.61 8.26 10.83
N PRO A 60 -5.86 9.47 10.31
CA PRO A 60 -6.60 9.67 9.06
C PRO A 60 -5.82 9.32 7.78
N THR A 61 -4.53 9.01 7.89
CA THR A 61 -3.58 8.90 6.77
C THR A 61 -4.10 8.01 5.64
N LEU A 62 -4.59 6.81 5.95
CA LEU A 62 -5.08 5.86 4.95
C LEU A 62 -6.26 6.44 4.15
N ASN A 63 -7.23 7.06 4.84
CA ASN A 63 -8.41 7.64 4.20
C ASN A 63 -8.04 8.83 3.30
N TYR A 64 -7.17 9.73 3.76
CA TYR A 64 -6.78 10.89 2.95
C TYR A 64 -5.94 10.52 1.73
N LEU A 65 -5.02 9.56 1.85
CA LEU A 65 -4.25 9.08 0.70
C LEU A 65 -5.15 8.40 -0.35
N THR A 66 -6.28 7.84 0.08
CA THR A 66 -7.25 7.17 -0.80
C THR A 66 -8.17 8.13 -1.55
N LEU A 67 -8.19 9.42 -1.18
CA LEU A 67 -8.84 10.45 -2.00
C LEU A 67 -8.23 10.53 -3.41
N ILE A 68 -6.92 10.34 -3.53
CA ILE A 68 -6.21 10.41 -4.82
C ILE A 68 -6.76 9.37 -5.81
N PRO A 69 -6.74 8.05 -5.51
CA PRO A 69 -7.33 7.07 -6.42
C PRO A 69 -8.84 7.23 -6.56
N ALA A 70 -9.58 7.68 -5.54
CA ALA A 70 -11.01 7.94 -5.65
C ALA A 70 -11.32 9.03 -6.69
N TRP A 71 -10.60 10.15 -6.66
CA TRP A 71 -10.75 11.22 -7.65
C TRP A 71 -10.30 10.77 -9.05
N LEU A 72 -9.22 10.00 -9.15
CA LEU A 72 -8.77 9.43 -10.43
C LEU A 72 -9.79 8.45 -11.02
N SER A 73 -10.58 7.76 -10.18
CA SER A 73 -11.70 6.92 -10.61
C SER A 73 -13.03 7.68 -10.71
N ASN A 74 -13.03 9.00 -10.58
CA ASN A 74 -14.21 9.87 -10.59
C ASN A 74 -15.28 9.49 -9.54
N ALA A 75 -14.86 8.90 -8.42
CA ALA A 75 -15.74 8.59 -7.30
C ALA A 75 -16.05 9.87 -6.52
N GLN A 76 -17.34 10.17 -6.35
CA GLN A 76 -17.83 11.36 -5.64
C GLN A 76 -18.61 11.00 -4.38
N LYS A 77 -19.09 9.76 -4.29
CA LYS A 77 -19.93 9.25 -3.21
C LYS A 77 -19.45 7.89 -2.72
N PHE A 78 -19.89 7.49 -1.54
CA PHE A 78 -19.58 6.18 -0.97
C PHE A 78 -19.95 5.02 -1.92
N ALA A 79 -21.08 5.14 -2.62
CA ALA A 79 -21.54 4.12 -3.57
C ALA A 79 -20.65 3.97 -4.81
N ASP A 80 -19.78 4.94 -5.10
CA ASP A 80 -18.85 4.90 -6.23
C ASP A 80 -17.53 4.18 -5.88
N LEU A 81 -17.29 3.90 -4.59
CA LEU A 81 -16.06 3.29 -4.12
C LEU A 81 -16.04 1.78 -4.41
N GLY A 82 -15.04 1.34 -5.16
CA GLY A 82 -14.77 -0.07 -5.43
C GLY A 82 -13.52 -0.59 -4.71
N GLU A 83 -13.36 -1.92 -4.64
CA GLU A 83 -12.25 -2.56 -3.94
C GLU A 83 -10.88 -2.16 -4.51
N ILE A 84 -10.78 -1.90 -5.82
CA ILE A 84 -9.51 -1.47 -6.43
C ILE A 84 -9.12 -0.09 -5.90
N THR A 85 -10.06 0.86 -5.90
CA THR A 85 -9.83 2.23 -5.42
C THR A 85 -9.33 2.24 -3.99
N LEU A 86 -9.87 1.37 -3.14
CA LEU A 86 -9.47 1.23 -1.75
C LEU A 86 -8.11 0.51 -1.60
N ARG A 87 -7.97 -0.67 -2.21
CA ARG A 87 -6.82 -1.55 -1.99
C ARG A 87 -5.55 -1.08 -2.71
N ILE A 88 -5.63 -0.15 -3.66
CA ILE A 88 -4.45 0.34 -4.39
C ILE A 88 -3.49 1.12 -3.50
N VAL A 89 -3.97 1.80 -2.45
CA VAL A 89 -3.11 2.57 -1.54
C VAL A 89 -2.19 1.64 -0.73
N PRO A 90 -2.71 0.61 -0.02
CA PRO A 90 -1.86 -0.41 0.61
C PRO A 90 -0.87 -1.08 -0.36
N VAL A 91 -1.31 -1.39 -1.59
CA VAL A 91 -0.45 -2.00 -2.61
C VAL A 91 0.70 -1.07 -2.98
N PHE A 92 0.41 0.21 -3.22
CA PHE A 92 1.41 1.21 -3.55
C PHE A 92 2.49 1.32 -2.47
N PHE A 93 2.09 1.48 -1.20
CA PHE A 93 3.07 1.59 -0.10
C PHE A 93 3.79 0.26 0.19
N GLY A 94 3.11 -0.88 0.03
CA GLY A 94 3.71 -2.20 0.16
C GLY A 94 4.74 -2.53 -0.93
N VAL A 95 4.61 -1.96 -2.13
CA VAL A 95 5.63 -2.02 -3.19
C VAL A 95 6.73 -0.98 -2.93
N LEU A 96 6.34 0.23 -2.54
CA LEU A 96 7.25 1.34 -2.29
C LEU A 96 8.27 0.98 -1.19
N ILE A 97 7.85 0.31 -0.12
CA ILE A 97 8.78 -0.10 0.95
C ILE A 97 9.88 -1.05 0.44
N VAL A 98 9.58 -1.90 -0.55
CA VAL A 98 10.59 -2.74 -1.20
C VAL A 98 11.55 -1.90 -2.03
N LEU A 99 11.02 -0.92 -2.78
CA LEU A 99 11.82 -0.01 -3.59
C LEU A 99 12.74 0.88 -2.73
N LEU A 100 12.24 1.35 -1.59
CA LEU A 100 12.99 2.22 -0.67
C LEU A 100 14.21 1.53 -0.05
N LEU A 101 14.32 0.20 -0.11
CA LEU A 101 15.52 -0.51 0.32
C LEU A 101 16.75 -0.23 -0.56
N LEU A 102 16.57 0.38 -1.74
CA LEU A 102 17.66 1.00 -2.50
C LEU A 102 18.38 2.08 -1.68
N LEU A 103 17.62 2.85 -0.88
CA LEU A 103 18.16 3.92 -0.04
C LEU A 103 18.86 3.39 1.20
N MET A 104 18.83 2.08 1.45
CA MET A 104 19.46 1.46 2.61
C MET A 104 20.80 0.79 2.28
N LEU A 105 21.32 0.99 1.06
CA LEU A 105 22.57 0.37 0.60
C LEU A 105 23.81 0.87 1.37
N ASP A 106 23.80 2.09 1.90
CA ASP A 106 24.81 2.63 2.83
C ASP A 106 24.67 2.04 4.23
N GLY A 107 23.45 1.97 4.75
CA GLY A 107 23.20 1.59 6.14
C GLY A 107 23.31 0.09 6.41
N LEU A 108 22.63 -0.73 5.60
CA LEU A 108 22.56 -2.20 5.76
C LEU A 108 23.64 -2.94 4.96
N GLY A 109 24.33 -2.24 4.07
CA GLY A 109 25.21 -2.83 3.08
C GLY A 109 24.48 -3.64 2.01
N ARG A 110 25.19 -3.96 0.93
CA ARG A 110 24.61 -4.57 -0.28
C ARG A 110 23.84 -5.86 -0.02
N ALA A 111 24.44 -6.79 0.72
CA ALA A 111 23.81 -8.08 1.01
C ALA A 111 22.58 -7.92 1.90
N GLY A 112 22.67 -7.08 2.94
CA GLY A 112 21.55 -6.78 3.82
C GLY A 112 20.35 -6.19 3.08
N SER A 113 20.58 -5.17 2.24
CA SER A 113 19.49 -4.55 1.46
C SER A 113 18.85 -5.51 0.45
N ILE A 114 19.64 -6.35 -0.22
CA ILE A 114 19.11 -7.36 -1.16
C ILE A 114 18.26 -8.38 -0.40
N CYS A 115 18.78 -8.94 0.70
CA CYS A 115 18.05 -9.91 1.52
C CYS A 115 16.75 -9.32 2.05
N ALA A 116 16.79 -8.08 2.58
CA ALA A 116 15.60 -7.38 3.04
C ALA A 116 14.59 -7.17 1.90
N ALA A 117 15.03 -6.80 0.70
CA ALA A 117 14.14 -6.55 -0.43
C ALA A 117 13.43 -7.83 -0.88
N VAL A 118 14.17 -8.94 -1.00
CA VAL A 118 13.59 -10.23 -1.38
C VAL A 118 12.62 -10.72 -0.31
N LEU A 119 13.02 -10.73 0.97
CA LEU A 119 12.17 -11.22 2.06
C LEU A 119 10.90 -10.39 2.22
N THR A 120 11.01 -9.05 2.17
CA THR A 120 9.83 -8.17 2.23
C THR A 120 8.92 -8.34 1.02
N ALA A 121 9.48 -8.55 -0.18
CA ALA A 121 8.71 -8.76 -1.39
C ALA A 121 7.88 -10.05 -1.32
N VAL A 122 8.42 -11.16 -0.82
CA VAL A 122 7.77 -12.49 -0.86
C VAL A 122 7.11 -12.92 0.46
N SER A 123 7.34 -12.22 1.56
CA SER A 123 6.77 -12.55 2.87
C SER A 123 5.24 -12.62 2.81
N PRO A 124 4.61 -13.76 3.19
CA PRO A 124 3.16 -13.90 3.17
C PRO A 124 2.43 -12.86 4.02
N ALA A 125 2.97 -12.52 5.19
CA ALA A 125 2.41 -11.50 6.06
C ALA A 125 2.43 -10.13 5.38
N MET A 126 3.58 -9.75 4.79
CA MET A 126 3.70 -8.47 4.08
C MET A 126 2.79 -8.42 2.85
N VAL A 127 2.71 -9.50 2.07
CA VAL A 127 1.82 -9.59 0.90
C VAL A 127 0.35 -9.53 1.32
N TYR A 128 -0.03 -10.17 2.42
CA TYR A 128 -1.39 -10.13 2.92
C TYR A 128 -1.76 -8.71 3.36
N TYR A 129 -1.04 -8.12 4.32
CA TYR A 129 -1.41 -6.83 4.89
C TYR A 129 -1.27 -5.65 3.93
N SER A 130 -0.43 -5.74 2.90
CA SER A 130 -0.34 -4.71 1.85
C SER A 130 -1.35 -4.84 0.71
N ARG A 131 -2.35 -5.73 0.85
CA ARG A 131 -3.46 -5.86 -0.12
C ARG A 131 -4.82 -5.51 0.46
N TYR A 132 -4.92 -5.38 1.79
CA TYR A 132 -6.17 -5.04 2.48
C TYR A 132 -6.15 -3.56 2.87
N TYR A 133 -7.30 -2.91 2.74
CA TYR A 133 -7.52 -1.52 3.12
C TYR A 133 -7.76 -1.38 4.64
N ILE A 134 -6.71 -1.62 5.44
CA ILE A 134 -6.76 -1.65 6.91
C ILE A 134 -5.60 -0.86 7.54
N GLN A 135 -5.72 -0.47 8.82
CA GLN A 135 -4.70 0.25 9.61
C GLN A 135 -4.65 -0.23 11.06
#